data_AF-A0A2J8A9P2-F1
#
_entry.id   AF-A0A2J8A9P2-F1
#
_cell.length_a   1.000
_cell.length_b   1.000
_cell.length_c   1.000
_cell.angle_alpha   90.00
_cell.angle_beta   90.00
_cell.angle_gamma   90.00
#
_symmetry.space_group_name_H-M   'P 1'
#
loop_
_entity.id
_entity.type
_entity.pdbx_description
1 polymer ?
#
loop_
_entity_poly.entity_id
_entity_poly.type
_entity_poly.pdbx_seq_one_letter_code
_entity_poly.pdbx_strand_id
1 'polypeptide(L)'
;MPEAPPVVPRTPLAHHSYYKWLLHLEGISASSRLSQLFLTNSVVLLQQQPFIEYFYRSLRAWTHYVPFWNGSSPSGMGDVYGVVEALRRREAEQPETLQAIVRAAQGFATSEALRSDVPDD
;
A
#
# COMPACT_ATOMS: atom_id res chain seq x y z
N MET A 1 -1.37 -5.17 -31.86
CA MET A 1 -0.80 -5.51 -30.55
C MET A 1 -0.56 -4.20 -29.83
N PRO A 2 -1.03 -4.01 -28.59
CA PRO A 2 -0.60 -2.85 -27.81
C PRO A 2 0.92 -2.86 -27.70
N GLU A 3 1.53 -1.67 -27.73
CA GLU A 3 2.96 -1.50 -27.58
C GLU A 3 3.43 -2.08 -26.23
N ALA A 4 4.58 -2.75 -26.21
CA ALA A 4 5.12 -3.29 -24.98
C ALA A 4 5.43 -2.14 -24.01
N PRO A 5 5.12 -2.28 -22.70
CA PRO A 5 5.42 -1.23 -21.74
C PRO A 5 6.93 -0.99 -21.66
N PRO A 6 7.36 0.26 -21.38
CA PRO A 6 8.78 0.58 -21.26
C PRO A 6 9.42 -0.20 -20.11
N VAL A 7 10.62 -0.73 -20.35
CA VAL A 7 11.42 -1.37 -19.30
C VAL A 7 12.11 -0.28 -18.48
N VAL A 8 11.82 -0.23 -17.18
CA VAL A 8 12.41 0.73 -16.26
C VAL A 8 13.36 0.04 -15.27
N PRO A 9 14.49 0.68 -14.87
CA PRO A 9 15.36 0.14 -13.84
C PRO A 9 14.63 -0.04 -12.50
N ARG A 10 15.03 -1.06 -11.72
CA ARG A 10 14.50 -1.28 -10.38
C ARG A 10 14.85 -0.11 -9.45
N THR A 11 13.86 0.45 -8.79
CA THR A 11 14.05 1.44 -7.72
C THR A 11 14.36 0.75 -6.39
N PRO A 12 15.44 1.13 -5.67
CA PRO A 12 15.70 0.64 -4.31
C PRO A 12 14.55 0.96 -3.36
N LEU A 13 14.30 0.10 -2.36
CA LEU A 13 13.21 0.30 -1.39
C LEU A 13 13.33 1.66 -0.69
N ALA A 14 14.53 2.03 -0.24
CA ALA A 14 14.78 3.30 0.43
C ALA A 14 14.35 4.52 -0.41
N HIS A 15 14.41 4.44 -1.74
CA HIS A 15 13.99 5.55 -2.61
C HIS A 15 12.48 5.68 -2.75
N HIS A 16 11.70 4.67 -2.34
CA HIS A 16 10.25 4.78 -2.34
C HIS A 16 9.77 5.79 -1.28
N SER A 17 10.54 6.04 -0.22
CA SER A 17 10.18 7.03 0.80
C SER A 17 10.18 8.48 0.30
N TYR A 18 10.70 8.73 -0.91
CA TYR A 18 10.63 10.05 -1.56
C TYR A 18 9.22 10.40 -2.05
N TYR A 19 8.33 9.40 -2.13
CA TYR A 19 6.96 9.58 -2.61
C TYR A 19 5.97 9.48 -1.46
N LYS A 20 4.95 10.35 -1.48
CA LYS A 20 3.93 10.41 -0.43
C LYS A 20 2.93 9.27 -0.47
N TRP A 21 2.61 8.77 -1.67
CA TRP A 21 1.66 7.69 -1.88
C TRP A 21 2.33 6.57 -2.68
N LEU A 22 2.25 5.34 -2.17
CA LEU A 22 2.88 4.18 -2.76
C LEU A 22 1.82 3.15 -3.14
N LEU A 23 1.79 2.76 -4.41
CA LEU A 23 0.92 1.68 -4.87
C LEU A 23 1.52 0.33 -4.52
N HIS A 24 0.74 -0.48 -3.81
CA HIS A 24 0.98 -1.90 -3.64
C HIS A 24 0.03 -2.70 -4.54
N LEU A 25 0.64 -3.42 -5.48
CA LEU A 25 0.01 -4.35 -6.39
C LEU A 25 0.54 -5.74 -6.06
N GLU A 26 -0.29 -6.76 -6.20
CA GLU A 26 0.18 -8.14 -6.11
C GLU A 26 0.40 -8.70 -7.52
N GLY A 27 1.19 -9.77 -7.58
CA GLY A 27 1.48 -10.48 -8.82
C GLY A 27 0.71 -11.78 -8.92
N ILE A 28 1.44 -12.87 -9.13
CA ILE A 28 0.89 -14.25 -9.17
C ILE A 28 0.41 -14.70 -7.77
N SER A 29 1.07 -14.20 -6.73
CA SER A 29 0.74 -14.38 -5.33
C SER A 29 0.91 -13.07 -4.59
N ALA A 30 0.67 -13.11 -3.28
CA ALA A 30 0.96 -12.00 -2.41
C ALA A 30 2.48 -11.67 -2.36
N SER A 31 2.77 -10.39 -2.22
CA SER A 31 4.06 -9.74 -2.36
C SER A 31 4.59 -9.29 -1.01
N SER A 32 5.71 -9.88 -0.61
CA SER A 32 6.46 -9.55 0.61
C SER A 32 6.94 -8.09 0.71
N ARG A 33 6.67 -7.28 -0.31
CA ARG A 33 6.94 -5.85 -0.34
C ARG A 33 6.00 -5.05 0.56
N LEU A 34 4.80 -5.55 0.88
CA LEU A 34 3.82 -4.74 1.62
C LEU A 34 4.35 -4.29 3.00
N SER A 35 4.91 -5.21 3.78
CA SER A 35 5.49 -4.92 5.10
C SER A 35 6.64 -3.92 5.00
N GLN A 36 7.47 -4.04 3.96
CA GLN A 36 8.57 -3.12 3.68
C GLN A 36 8.09 -1.70 3.34
N LEU A 37 6.98 -1.55 2.61
CA LEU A 37 6.40 -0.23 2.31
C LEU A 37 5.81 0.43 3.54
N PHE A 38 5.23 -0.34 4.48
CA PHE A 38 4.71 0.22 5.73
C PHE A 38 5.79 0.81 6.65
N LEU A 39 7.07 0.47 6.43
CA LEU A 39 8.19 1.08 7.17
C LEU A 39 8.57 2.48 6.65
N THR A 40 8.00 2.94 5.52
CA THR A 40 8.25 4.30 5.02
C THR A 40 7.30 5.31 5.69
N ASN A 41 7.53 6.62 5.45
CA ASN A 41 6.62 7.68 5.87
C ASN A 41 5.56 8.01 4.79
N SER A 42 5.16 7.00 4.03
CA SER A 42 4.25 7.14 2.88
C SER A 42 2.92 6.45 3.17
N VAL A 43 1.83 6.96 2.62
CA VAL A 43 0.54 6.24 2.64
C VAL A 43 0.60 5.15 1.58
N VAL A 44 0.36 3.91 1.99
CA VAL A 44 0.28 2.78 1.06
C VAL A 44 -1.15 2.63 0.55
N LEU A 45 -1.30 2.64 -0.77
CA LEU A 45 -2.53 2.32 -1.47
C LEU A 45 -2.49 0.84 -1.84
N LEU A 46 -3.41 0.04 -1.29
CA LEU A 46 -3.43 -1.41 -1.46
C LEU A 46 -4.50 -1.82 -2.46
N GLN A 47 -4.10 -2.56 -3.48
CA GLN A 47 -5.00 -3.15 -4.47
C GLN A 47 -5.92 -4.16 -3.78
N GLN A 48 -7.23 -4.01 -3.96
CA GLN A 48 -8.20 -5.02 -3.55
C GLN A 48 -8.08 -6.26 -4.44
N GLN A 49 -7.79 -7.41 -3.84
CA GLN A 49 -7.66 -8.67 -4.55
C GLN A 49 -7.75 -9.88 -3.62
N PRO A 50 -7.88 -11.11 -4.15
CA PRO A 50 -8.16 -12.29 -3.34
C PRO A 50 -6.92 -12.93 -2.71
N PHE A 51 -5.70 -12.51 -3.08
CA PHE A 51 -4.48 -13.03 -2.48
C PHE A 51 -4.28 -12.47 -1.07
N ILE A 52 -3.94 -13.35 -0.13
CA ILE A 52 -3.89 -13.05 1.30
C ILE A 52 -2.54 -13.54 1.83
N GLU A 53 -1.73 -12.64 2.42
CA GLU A 53 -0.63 -13.06 3.31
C GLU A 53 -1.16 -13.34 4.71
N TYR A 54 -0.38 -14.08 5.50
CA TYR A 54 -0.76 -14.49 6.85
C TYR A 54 -1.24 -13.30 7.72
N PHE A 55 -0.64 -12.12 7.55
CA PHE A 55 -0.96 -10.92 8.34
C PHE A 55 -2.09 -10.05 7.76
N TYR A 56 -2.59 -10.32 6.55
CA TYR A 56 -3.57 -9.45 5.88
C TYR A 56 -4.90 -9.38 6.63
N ARG A 57 -5.28 -10.44 7.34
CA ARG A 57 -6.51 -10.47 8.15
C ARG A 57 -6.50 -9.48 9.31
N SER A 58 -5.31 -9.06 9.73
CA SER A 58 -5.13 -8.06 10.79
C SER A 58 -5.04 -6.63 10.24
N LEU A 59 -4.84 -6.47 8.93
CA LEU A 59 -4.87 -5.17 8.28
C LEU A 59 -6.31 -4.66 8.16
N ARG A 60 -6.44 -3.35 8.25
CA ARG A 60 -7.73 -2.63 8.22
C ARG A 60 -7.63 -1.47 7.25
N ALA A 61 -8.53 -1.46 6.26
CA ALA A 61 -8.68 -0.36 5.33
C ALA A 61 -8.94 0.96 6.09
N TRP A 62 -8.34 2.04 5.60
CA TRP A 62 -8.40 3.39 6.20
C TRP A 62 -7.78 3.51 7.61
N THR A 63 -7.24 2.44 8.17
CA THR A 63 -6.41 2.47 9.38
C THR A 63 -4.95 2.27 9.03
N HIS A 64 -4.61 1.23 8.27
CA HIS A 64 -3.21 0.89 7.93
C HIS A 64 -2.86 1.22 6.48
N TYR A 65 -3.85 1.26 5.60
CA TYR A 65 -3.66 1.47 4.16
C TYR A 65 -4.93 2.07 3.54
N VAL A 66 -4.83 2.51 2.29
CA VAL A 66 -5.97 3.03 1.52
C VAL A 66 -6.33 2.06 0.39
N PRO A 67 -7.55 1.50 0.35
CA PRO A 67 -7.90 0.55 -0.70
C PRO A 67 -8.12 1.23 -2.05
N PHE A 68 -7.71 0.59 -3.14
CA PHE A 68 -8.09 0.95 -4.51
C PHE A 68 -8.41 -0.30 -5.33
N TRP A 69 -8.87 -0.11 -6.57
CA TRP A 69 -9.35 -1.16 -7.46
C TRP A 69 -10.58 -1.88 -6.93
N ASN A 70 -11.61 -1.10 -6.62
CA ASN A 70 -12.91 -1.65 -6.29
C ASN A 70 -13.54 -2.26 -7.56
N GLY A 71 -13.64 -3.60 -7.60
CA GLY A 71 -14.24 -4.34 -8.71
C GLY A 71 -15.72 -4.01 -8.97
N SER A 72 -16.41 -3.38 -8.02
CA SER A 72 -17.78 -2.88 -8.16
C SER A 72 -17.86 -1.42 -8.62
N SER A 73 -16.73 -0.73 -8.75
CA SER A 73 -16.68 0.65 -9.28
C SER A 73 -16.89 0.65 -10.80
N PRO A 74 -17.69 1.58 -11.35
CA PRO A 74 -17.83 1.75 -12.80
C PRO A 74 -16.48 1.97 -13.52
N SER A 75 -15.50 2.53 -12.80
CA SER A 75 -14.17 2.85 -13.31
C SER A 75 -13.20 1.66 -13.29
N GLY A 76 -13.56 0.56 -12.62
CA GLY A 76 -12.66 -0.57 -12.36
C GLY A 76 -11.32 -0.11 -11.76
N MET A 77 -10.21 -0.52 -12.40
CA MET A 77 -8.84 -0.11 -12.03
C MET A 77 -8.61 1.41 -12.11
N GLY A 78 -9.41 2.14 -12.89
CA GLY A 78 -9.31 3.60 -13.03
C GLY A 78 -9.74 4.37 -11.77
N ASP A 79 -10.26 3.70 -10.75
CA ASP A 79 -10.63 4.34 -9.47
C ASP A 79 -9.42 4.93 -8.72
N VAL A 80 -8.20 4.46 -9.02
CA VAL A 80 -6.95 4.94 -8.42
C VAL A 80 -6.78 6.44 -8.53
N TYR A 81 -7.21 7.05 -9.64
CA TYR A 81 -7.16 8.50 -9.83
C TYR A 81 -8.06 9.23 -8.84
N GLY A 82 -9.28 8.73 -8.63
CA GLY A 82 -10.22 9.28 -7.65
C GLY A 82 -9.75 9.09 -6.21
N VAL A 83 -9.10 7.96 -5.91
CA VAL A 83 -8.47 7.71 -4.61
C VAL A 83 -7.35 8.72 -4.33
N VAL A 84 -6.48 8.95 -5.31
CA VAL A 84 -5.40 9.94 -5.22
C VAL A 84 -5.93 11.36 -5.05
N GLU A 85 -6.96 11.74 -5.79
CA GLU A 85 -7.62 13.04 -5.64
C GLU A 85 -8.26 13.21 -4.25
N ALA A 86 -8.94 12.18 -3.75
CA ALA A 86 -9.51 12.19 -2.41
C ALA A 86 -8.42 12.31 -1.32
N LEU A 87 -7.26 11.69 -1.53
CA LEU A 87 -6.10 11.83 -0.63
C LEU A 87 -5.53 13.24 -0.63
N ARG A 88 -5.42 13.89 -1.80
CA ARG A 88 -5.01 15.30 -1.92
C ARG A 88 -5.93 16.23 -1.14
N ARG A 89 -7.24 16.05 -1.33
CA ARG A 89 -8.25 16.86 -0.64
C ARG A 89 -8.20 16.66 0.86
N ARG A 90 -8.16 15.39 1.33
CA ARG A 90 -8.03 15.07 2.76
C ARG A 90 -6.75 15.60 3.39
N GLU A 91 -5.64 15.58 2.67
CA GLU A 91 -4.40 16.19 3.14
C GLU A 91 -4.56 17.70 3.37
N ALA A 92 -5.20 18.40 2.44
CA ALA A 92 -5.40 19.84 2.54
C ALA A 92 -6.36 20.22 3.68
N GLU A 93 -7.35 19.36 3.97
CA GLU A 93 -8.36 19.60 5.00
C GLU A 93 -7.93 19.10 6.39
N GLN A 94 -7.28 17.94 6.47
CA GLN A 94 -7.04 17.14 7.69
C GLN A 94 -5.73 16.33 7.59
N PRO A 95 -4.56 17.01 7.58
CA PRO A 95 -3.27 16.35 7.39
C PRO A 95 -2.94 15.29 8.47
N GLU A 96 -3.44 15.47 9.69
CA GLU A 96 -3.29 14.54 10.81
C GLU A 96 -3.90 13.17 10.54
N THR A 97 -4.96 13.10 9.74
CA THR A 97 -5.62 11.83 9.38
C THR A 97 -4.66 10.94 8.57
N LEU A 98 -3.92 11.52 7.63
CA LEU A 98 -2.97 10.74 6.83
C LEU A 98 -1.74 10.33 7.66
N GLN A 99 -1.28 11.19 8.56
CA GLN A 99 -0.23 10.80 9.49
C GLN A 99 -0.67 9.67 10.43
N ALA A 100 -1.93 9.66 10.88
CA ALA A 100 -2.45 8.58 11.70
C ALA A 100 -2.42 7.23 10.95
N ILE A 101 -2.75 7.23 9.65
CA ILE A 101 -2.66 6.03 8.81
C ILE A 101 -1.22 5.53 8.72
N VAL A 102 -0.26 6.43 8.45
CA VAL A 102 1.17 6.08 8.37
C VAL A 102 1.67 5.51 9.70
N ARG A 103 1.35 6.15 10.83
CA ARG A 103 1.76 5.68 12.16
C ARG A 103 1.18 4.32 12.50
N ALA A 104 -0.09 4.10 12.19
CA ALA A 104 -0.73 2.80 12.40
C ALA A 104 -0.08 1.71 11.53
N ALA A 105 0.22 2.02 10.26
CA ALA A 105 0.93 1.11 9.36
C ALA A 105 2.32 0.74 9.88
N GLN A 106 3.11 1.73 10.32
CA GLN A 106 4.44 1.51 10.91
C GLN A 106 4.37 0.74 12.22
N GLY A 107 3.40 1.05 13.08
CA GLY A 107 3.19 0.31 14.34
C GLY A 107 2.82 -1.15 14.07
N PHE A 108 2.02 -1.40 13.03
CA PHE A 108 1.74 -2.76 12.58
C PHE A 108 3.01 -3.44 12.06
N ALA A 109 3.77 -2.76 11.18
CA ALA A 109 4.99 -3.26 10.56
C ALA A 109 6.09 -3.64 11.56
N THR A 110 6.16 -2.92 12.67
CA THR A 110 7.16 -3.11 13.73
C THR A 110 6.66 -3.98 14.88
N SER A 111 5.37 -4.33 14.90
CA SER A 111 4.82 -5.22 15.92
C SER A 111 5.35 -6.65 15.80
N GLU A 112 5.44 -7.35 16.93
CA GLU A 112 5.86 -8.75 17.02
C GLU A 112 5.04 -9.69 16.10
N ALA A 113 3.84 -9.29 15.68
CA ALA A 113 2.98 -10.03 14.76
C ALA A 113 3.58 -10.23 13.35
N LEU A 114 4.64 -9.50 12.98
CA LEU A 114 5.40 -9.72 11.75
C LEU A 114 6.82 -10.29 12.00
N ARG A 115 7.30 -10.28 13.25
CA ARG A 115 8.64 -10.77 13.62
C ARG A 115 8.64 -12.23 14.06
N SER A 116 7.54 -12.76 14.58
CA SER A 116 7.52 -14.08 15.25
C SER A 116 7.65 -15.30 14.33
N ASP A 117 7.53 -15.13 13.01
CA ASP A 117 7.35 -16.28 12.09
C ASP A 117 8.47 -16.41 11.03
N VAL A 118 9.56 -15.64 11.15
CA VAL A 118 10.80 -15.94 10.42
C VAL A 118 11.60 -16.91 11.29
N PRO A 119 11.85 -18.16 10.85
CA PRO A 119 12.71 -19.06 11.62
C PRO A 119 14.07 -18.39 11.81
N ASP A 120 14.56 -18.37 13.05
CA ASP A 120 15.97 -18.11 13.31
C ASP A 120 16.77 -19.26 12.66
N ASP A 121 17.37 -18.99 11.49
CA ASP A 121 18.39 -19.86 10.88
C ASP A 121 19.69 -19.84 11.71
#